data_AF-A0A653AMZ3-F1
#
_entry.id   AF-A0A653AMZ3-F1
#
_cell.length_a   1.000
_cell.length_b   1.000
_cell.length_c   1.000
_cell.angle_alpha   90.00
_cell.angle_beta   90.00
_cell.angle_gamma   90.00
#
_symmetry.space_group_name_H-M   'P 1'
#
loop_
_entity.id
_entity.type
_entity.pdbx_description
1 polymer ?
#
loop_
_entity_poly.entity_id
_entity_poly.type
_entity_poly.pdbx_seq_one_letter_code
_entity_poly.pdbx_strand_id
1 'polypeptide(L)'
;MLKKLMNDSIRIIDSMPIQVCKFLRDYFSKCFKDIASYGYCASKKETYFGLKLHALVTTDGFVSDFFLTSAGIDDRATVFELTENNSSIKIIADKGYIDTTLKNQLKIEKDILLISLKRKNLCDTILRIFEKYNGR
;
A
#
# COMPACT_ATOMS: atom_id res chain seq x y z
N MET A 1 -10.49 13.71 -16.26
CA MET A 1 -9.53 13.02 -15.36
C MET A 1 -10.04 12.99 -13.91
N LEU A 2 -10.21 14.14 -13.23
CA LEU A 2 -10.65 14.20 -11.82
C LEU A 2 -12.01 13.51 -11.53
N LYS A 3 -13.01 13.70 -12.40
CA LYS A 3 -14.31 12.99 -12.27
C LYS A 3 -14.19 11.46 -12.35
N LYS A 4 -13.18 10.93 -13.05
CA LYS A 4 -12.97 9.47 -13.18
C LYS A 4 -12.42 8.88 -11.88
N LEU A 5 -11.52 9.60 -11.21
CA LEU A 5 -11.00 9.22 -9.90
C LEU A 5 -12.11 9.16 -8.84
N MET A 6 -13.09 10.07 -8.89
CA MET A 6 -14.21 10.11 -7.92
C MET A 6 -15.23 8.97 -8.10
N ASN A 7 -15.41 8.45 -9.32
CA ASN A 7 -16.40 7.41 -9.61
C ASN A 7 -15.86 5.99 -9.41
N ASP A 8 -14.55 5.82 -9.34
CA ASP A 8 -13.95 4.51 -9.15
C ASP A 8 -13.96 4.17 -7.65
N SER A 9 -14.77 3.18 -7.26
CA SER A 9 -14.93 2.77 -5.84
C SER A 9 -13.83 1.82 -5.36
N ILE A 10 -12.92 1.43 -6.26
CA ILE A 10 -11.83 0.50 -6.00
C ILE A 10 -10.51 1.24 -6.08
N ARG A 11 -9.63 0.95 -5.13
CA ARG A 11 -8.23 1.35 -5.10
C ARG A 11 -7.33 0.16 -4.88
N ILE A 12 -6.08 0.30 -5.28
CA ILE A 12 -5.01 -0.65 -5.03
C ILE A 12 -3.97 0.06 -4.18
N ILE A 13 -3.50 -0.60 -3.13
CA ILE A 13 -2.41 -0.12 -2.27
C ILE A 13 -1.18 -0.98 -2.47
N ASP A 14 -0.03 -0.34 -2.66
CA ASP A 14 1.26 -1.00 -2.73
C ASP A 14 2.37 -0.10 -2.17
N SER A 15 3.46 -0.71 -1.72
CA SER A 15 4.64 -0.01 -1.22
C SER A 15 5.86 -0.31 -2.09
N MET A 16 6.73 0.68 -2.30
CA MET A 16 7.99 0.50 -3.03
C MET A 16 9.18 1.15 -2.32
N PRO A 17 10.35 0.50 -2.34
CA PRO A 17 11.56 1.06 -1.75
C PRO A 17 12.11 2.20 -2.60
N ILE A 18 12.36 3.36 -1.98
CA ILE A 18 13.10 4.48 -2.56
C ILE A 18 14.50 4.47 -1.96
N GLN A 19 15.45 3.93 -2.71
CA GLN A 19 16.84 3.83 -2.26
C GLN A 19 17.52 5.19 -2.32
N VAL A 20 18.01 5.68 -1.18
CA VAL A 20 18.86 6.89 -1.11
C VAL A 20 20.29 6.51 -1.44
N CYS A 21 20.80 5.43 -0.85
CA CYS A 21 22.11 4.88 -1.18
C CYS A 21 22.14 3.35 -1.06
N LYS A 22 23.15 2.74 -1.69
CA LYS A 22 23.44 1.30 -1.50
C LYS A 22 23.87 1.02 -0.07
N PHE A 23 23.59 -0.20 0.39
CA PHE A 23 24.00 -0.72 1.70
C PHE A 23 25.49 -0.42 1.96
N LEU A 24 25.84 -0.04 3.20
CA LEU A 24 27.20 0.34 3.66
C LEU A 24 27.76 1.66 3.11
N ARG A 25 26.97 2.48 2.40
CA ARG A 25 27.37 3.83 1.96
C ARG A 25 26.60 4.96 2.64
N ASP A 26 25.77 4.65 3.62
CA ASP A 26 24.98 5.60 4.40
C ASP A 26 25.86 6.63 5.13
N TYR A 27 27.01 6.20 5.65
CA TYR A 27 27.99 7.07 6.29
C TYR A 27 28.38 8.27 5.40
N PHE A 28 28.51 8.01 4.09
CA PHE A 28 28.88 9.00 3.08
C PHE A 28 27.68 9.76 2.49
N SER A 29 26.45 9.25 2.68
CA SER A 29 25.23 9.90 2.21
C SER A 29 24.92 11.13 3.07
N LYS A 30 25.04 12.34 2.51
CA LYS A 30 24.63 13.57 3.21
C LYS A 30 23.13 13.87 3.09
N CYS A 31 22.43 13.17 2.21
CA CYS A 31 21.02 13.43 1.91
C CYS A 31 20.10 12.58 2.80
N PHE A 32 19.00 13.16 3.25
CA PHE A 32 17.89 12.49 3.95
C PHE A 32 18.28 11.76 5.26
N LYS A 33 19.41 12.09 5.90
CA LYS A 33 19.87 11.41 7.13
C LYS A 33 18.83 11.38 8.25
N ASP A 34 18.02 12.43 8.36
CA ASP A 34 17.04 12.57 9.44
C ASP A 34 15.72 11.82 9.19
N ILE A 35 15.48 11.39 7.94
CA ILE A 35 14.20 10.74 7.55
C ILE A 35 14.39 9.36 6.91
N ALA A 36 15.58 9.03 6.41
CA ALA A 36 15.88 7.74 5.83
C ALA A 36 16.33 6.74 6.90
N SER A 37 16.00 5.47 6.69
CA SER A 37 16.44 4.38 7.56
C SER A 37 16.77 3.15 6.76
N TYR A 38 17.20 2.09 7.44
CA TYR A 38 17.36 0.78 6.83
C TYR A 38 16.02 0.09 6.66
N GLY A 39 15.79 -0.49 5.48
CA GLY A 39 14.67 -1.38 5.21
C GLY A 39 15.13 -2.59 4.43
N TYR A 40 14.29 -3.62 4.40
CA TYR A 40 14.54 -4.85 3.67
C TYR A 40 13.53 -5.04 2.55
N CYS A 41 14.01 -5.20 1.32
CA CYS A 41 13.18 -5.47 0.16
C CYS A 41 13.16 -6.98 -0.10
N ALA A 42 12.08 -7.66 0.31
CA ALA A 42 11.98 -9.12 0.20
C ALA A 42 12.01 -9.63 -1.25
N SER A 43 11.50 -8.86 -2.22
CA SER A 43 11.52 -9.24 -3.64
C SER A 43 12.93 -9.21 -4.23
N LYS A 44 13.79 -8.31 -3.75
CA LYS A 44 15.20 -8.19 -4.16
C LYS A 44 16.17 -8.93 -3.24
N LYS A 45 15.70 -9.43 -2.09
CA LYS A 45 16.51 -10.02 -1.00
C LYS A 45 17.68 -9.11 -0.59
N GLU A 46 17.42 -7.81 -0.52
CA GLU A 46 18.44 -6.79 -0.30
C GLU A 46 18.01 -5.81 0.80
N THR A 47 18.95 -5.46 1.66
CA THR A 47 18.82 -4.36 2.62
C THR A 47 19.24 -3.06 1.95
N TYR A 48 18.44 -2.01 2.10
CA TYR A 48 18.72 -0.69 1.52
C TYR A 48 18.61 0.39 2.58
N PHE A 49 19.34 1.48 2.39
CA PHE A 49 19.15 2.71 3.17
C PHE A 49 18.34 3.70 2.35
N GLY A 50 17.20 4.12 2.87
CA GLY A 50 16.34 5.07 2.18
C GLY A 50 14.96 5.25 2.79
N LEU A 51 14.00 5.50 1.91
CA LEU A 51 12.60 5.74 2.22
C LEU A 51 11.74 4.63 1.62
N LYS A 52 10.48 4.61 2.00
CA LYS A 52 9.46 3.77 1.41
C LYS A 52 8.29 4.64 0.96
N LEU A 53 7.88 4.47 -0.29
CA LEU A 53 6.71 5.10 -0.87
C LEU A 53 5.53 4.15 -0.76
N HIS A 54 4.46 4.60 -0.14
CA HIS A 54 3.17 3.94 -0.08
C HIS A 54 2.24 4.68 -1.02
N ALA A 55 1.67 4.00 -2.00
CA ALA A 55 0.81 4.63 -3.01
C ALA A 55 -0.57 3.99 -3.01
N LEU A 56 -1.58 4.83 -3.10
CA LEU A 56 -2.95 4.44 -3.38
C LEU A 56 -3.24 4.78 -4.84
N VAL A 57 -3.59 3.78 -5.63
CA VAL A 57 -3.78 3.91 -7.08
C VAL A 57 -5.16 3.44 -7.51
N THR A 58 -5.68 4.01 -8.59
CA THR A 58 -6.93 3.55 -9.21
C THR A 58 -6.71 2.28 -10.03
N THR A 59 -7.80 1.64 -10.43
CA THR A 59 -7.74 0.43 -11.28
C THR A 59 -7.13 0.71 -12.66
N ASP A 60 -7.27 1.94 -13.15
CA ASP A 60 -6.61 2.44 -14.37
C ASP A 60 -5.12 2.81 -14.21
N GLY A 61 -4.55 2.68 -13.00
CA GLY A 61 -3.14 2.96 -12.73
C GLY A 61 -2.79 4.42 -12.41
N PHE A 62 -3.76 5.28 -12.10
CA PHE A 62 -3.47 6.64 -11.64
C PHE A 62 -3.23 6.68 -10.14
N VAL A 63 -2.19 7.38 -9.69
CA VAL A 63 -1.96 7.63 -8.25
C VAL A 63 -3.03 8.60 -7.75
N SER A 64 -3.84 8.15 -6.81
CA SER A 64 -4.85 8.97 -6.15
C SER A 64 -4.35 9.59 -4.86
N ASP A 65 -3.46 8.91 -4.13
CA ASP A 65 -2.80 9.44 -2.93
C ASP A 65 -1.45 8.73 -2.71
N PHE A 66 -0.55 9.34 -1.94
CA PHE A 66 0.73 8.75 -1.57
C PHE A 66 1.25 9.23 -0.22
N PHE A 67 2.04 8.38 0.43
CA PHE A 67 2.68 8.68 1.71
C PHE A 67 4.13 8.19 1.72
N LEU A 68 5.04 8.97 2.29
CA LEU A 68 6.45 8.64 2.40
C LEU A 68 6.82 8.35 3.85
N THR A 69 7.51 7.24 4.08
CA THR A 69 8.05 6.90 5.40
C THR A 69 9.54 6.54 5.30
N SER A 70 10.21 6.48 6.45
CA SER A 70 11.49 5.78 6.54
C SER A 70 11.33 4.32 6.11
N ALA A 71 12.39 3.73 5.54
CA ALA A 71 12.33 2.39 4.93
C ALA A 71 11.90 1.25 5.86
N GLY A 72 12.20 1.37 7.15
CA GLY A 72 11.90 0.36 8.17
C GLY A 72 10.46 0.33 8.66
N ILE A 73 9.62 1.31 8.29
CA ILE A 73 8.22 1.38 8.74
C ILE A 73 7.39 0.28 8.07
N ASP A 74 6.53 -0.38 8.85
CA ASP A 74 5.61 -1.40 8.38
C ASP A 74 4.50 -0.78 7.51
N ASP A 75 4.21 -1.41 6.38
CA ASP A 75 3.26 -0.92 5.39
C ASP A 75 1.83 -0.78 5.96
N ARG A 76 1.49 -1.58 6.97
CA ARG A 76 0.17 -1.52 7.63
C ARG A 76 0.00 -0.25 8.47
N ALA A 77 1.09 0.29 8.99
CA ALA A 77 1.06 1.43 9.89
C ALA A 77 0.69 2.73 9.15
N THR A 78 0.78 2.77 7.82
CA THR A 78 0.57 3.98 7.01
C THR A 78 -0.79 4.01 6.32
N VAL A 79 -1.59 2.94 6.47
CA VAL A 79 -2.85 2.79 5.71
C VAL A 79 -3.88 3.82 6.16
N PHE A 80 -3.86 4.24 7.43
CA PHE A 80 -4.79 5.24 7.94
C PHE A 80 -4.49 6.63 7.38
N GLU A 81 -3.22 7.02 7.35
CA GLU A 81 -2.73 8.27 6.79
C GLU A 81 -2.98 8.30 5.29
N LEU A 82 -2.63 7.23 4.58
CA LEU A 82 -2.82 7.13 3.12
C LEU A 82 -4.30 7.16 2.69
N THR A 83 -5.22 6.84 3.60
CA THR A 83 -6.66 6.85 3.34
C THR A 83 -7.39 8.00 4.02
N GLU A 84 -6.68 9.01 4.53
CA GLU A 84 -7.28 10.15 5.23
C GLU A 84 -8.39 10.82 4.41
N ASN A 85 -8.14 10.99 3.11
CA ASN A 85 -9.07 11.66 2.18
C ASN A 85 -10.06 10.69 1.50
N ASN A 86 -10.18 9.45 1.99
CA ASN A 86 -11.05 8.44 1.39
C ASN A 86 -12.00 7.83 2.41
N SER A 87 -13.24 7.62 1.97
CA SER A 87 -14.28 6.92 2.72
C SER A 87 -15.16 6.11 1.77
N SER A 88 -15.80 5.04 2.25
CA SER A 88 -16.72 4.21 1.47
C SER A 88 -16.15 3.63 0.17
N ILE A 89 -14.84 3.32 0.17
CA ILE A 89 -14.13 2.66 -0.94
C ILE A 89 -13.68 1.24 -0.58
N LYS A 90 -13.24 0.49 -1.59
CA LYS A 90 -12.62 -0.83 -1.45
C LYS A 90 -11.15 -0.71 -1.81
N ILE A 91 -10.29 -1.29 -0.99
CA ILE A 91 -8.84 -1.28 -1.20
C ILE A 91 -8.36 -2.71 -1.39
N ILE A 92 -7.72 -2.98 -2.52
CA ILE A 92 -7.05 -4.25 -2.80
C ILE A 92 -5.58 -4.09 -2.42
N ALA A 93 -5.06 -5.01 -1.63
CA ALA A 93 -3.71 -4.94 -1.08
C ALA A 93 -2.95 -6.26 -1.23
N ASP A 94 -1.62 -6.19 -1.26
CA ASP A 94 -0.78 -7.39 -1.16
C ASP A 94 -0.92 -8.06 0.22
N LYS A 95 -0.43 -9.28 0.35
CA LYS A 95 -0.37 -10.07 1.60
C LYS A 95 0.33 -9.33 2.74
N GLY A 96 1.22 -8.37 2.46
CA GLY A 96 1.90 -7.56 3.47
C GLY A 96 0.92 -6.76 4.33
N TYR A 97 -0.27 -6.49 3.81
CA TYR A 97 -1.34 -5.74 4.47
C TYR A 97 -2.38 -6.63 5.16
N ILE A 98 -2.07 -7.91 5.42
CA ILE A 98 -2.98 -8.80 6.16
C ILE A 98 -2.93 -8.42 7.64
N ASP A 99 -3.99 -7.78 8.12
CA ASP A 99 -4.18 -7.45 9.52
C ASP A 99 -5.68 -7.33 9.83
N THR A 100 -6.18 -8.17 10.74
CA THR A 100 -7.61 -8.21 11.09
C THR A 100 -8.05 -6.98 11.87
N THR A 101 -7.18 -6.44 12.72
CA THR A 101 -7.48 -5.26 13.54
C THR A 101 -7.58 -4.04 12.63
N LEU A 102 -6.57 -3.82 11.79
CA LEU A 102 -6.56 -2.75 10.79
C LEU A 102 -7.81 -2.81 9.89
N LYS A 103 -8.14 -4.00 9.38
CA LYS A 103 -9.29 -4.19 8.50
C LYS A 103 -10.62 -3.86 9.18
N ASN A 104 -10.78 -4.21 10.46
CA ASN A 104 -11.98 -3.88 11.22
C ASN A 104 -12.06 -2.38 11.51
N GLN A 105 -10.95 -1.75 11.92
CA GLN A 105 -10.92 -0.32 12.20
C GLN A 105 -11.25 0.50 10.95
N LEU A 106 -10.61 0.20 9.81
CA LEU A 106 -10.93 0.85 8.53
C LEU A 106 -12.41 0.71 8.13
N LYS A 107 -13.00 -0.45 8.42
CA LYS A 107 -14.41 -0.69 8.10
C LYS A 107 -15.35 0.11 9.00
N ILE A 108 -15.03 0.21 10.29
CA ILE A 108 -15.86 0.92 11.27
C ILE A 108 -15.71 2.43 11.12
N GLU A 109 -14.48 2.92 10.98
CA GLU A 109 -14.17 4.35 11.06
C GLU A 109 -14.34 5.08 9.73
N LYS A 110 -14.08 4.39 8.60
CA LYS A 110 -14.06 5.01 7.26
C LYS A 110 -14.98 4.34 6.24
N ASP A 111 -15.71 3.30 6.64
CA ASP A 111 -16.47 2.43 5.72
C ASP A 111 -15.60 1.82 4.60
N ILE A 112 -14.30 1.65 4.86
CA ILE A 112 -13.36 1.10 3.89
C ILE A 112 -13.30 -0.43 4.01
N LEU A 113 -13.44 -1.12 2.88
CA LEU A 113 -13.23 -2.57 2.82
C LEU A 113 -11.82 -2.88 2.32
N LEU A 114 -10.93 -3.27 3.23
CA LEU A 114 -9.57 -3.74 2.89
C LEU A 114 -9.58 -5.22 2.49
N ILE A 115 -9.09 -5.54 1.29
CA ILE A 115 -9.00 -6.88 0.72
C ILE A 115 -7.53 -7.21 0.46
N SER A 116 -6.89 -7.83 1.45
CA SER A 116 -5.50 -8.27 1.35
C SER A 116 -5.42 -9.69 0.75
N LEU A 117 -4.69 -9.85 -0.34
CA LEU A 117 -4.66 -11.09 -1.12
C LEU A 117 -3.69 -12.11 -0.51
N LYS A 118 -4.19 -13.27 -0.04
CA LYS A 118 -3.32 -14.42 0.31
C LYS A 118 -2.96 -15.21 -0.95
N ARG A 119 -1.66 -15.49 -1.15
CA ARG A 119 -1.12 -16.24 -2.31
C ARG A 119 -1.79 -17.61 -2.57
N LYS A 120 -2.34 -18.27 -1.53
CA LYS A 120 -3.05 -19.56 -1.66
C LYS A 120 -4.54 -19.44 -2.03
N ASN A 121 -5.15 -18.28 -1.82
CA ASN A 121 -6.59 -18.06 -2.03
C ASN A 121 -6.85 -17.01 -3.12
N LEU A 122 -5.84 -16.69 -3.93
CA LEU A 122 -5.89 -15.62 -4.93
C LEU A 122 -6.95 -15.92 -6.00
N CYS A 123 -6.94 -17.12 -6.57
CA CYS A 123 -7.94 -17.53 -7.56
C CYS A 123 -9.36 -17.48 -6.98
N ASP A 124 -9.63 -18.11 -5.84
CA ASP A 124 -10.96 -18.11 -5.22
C ASP A 124 -11.44 -16.72 -4.79
N THR A 125 -10.54 -15.89 -4.27
CA THR A 125 -10.91 -14.54 -3.81
C THR A 125 -11.19 -13.64 -5.00
N ILE A 126 -10.35 -13.70 -6.03
CA ILE A 126 -10.57 -12.95 -7.27
C ILE A 126 -11.82 -13.48 -7.97
N LEU A 127 -12.03 -14.80 -8.11
CA LEU A 127 -13.26 -15.37 -8.67
C LEU A 127 -14.50 -14.91 -7.92
N ARG A 128 -14.52 -14.95 -6.58
CA ARG A 128 -15.67 -14.45 -5.81
C ARG A 128 -15.91 -12.95 -5.97
N ILE A 129 -14.85 -12.16 -6.12
CA ILE A 129 -14.96 -10.72 -6.45
C ILE A 129 -15.41 -10.54 -7.90
N PHE A 130 -15.03 -11.40 -8.84
CA PHE A 130 -15.52 -11.30 -10.21
C PHE A 130 -16.97 -11.77 -10.33
N GLU A 131 -17.35 -12.87 -9.68
CA GLU A 131 -18.71 -13.45 -9.67
C GLU A 131 -19.72 -12.52 -9.00
N LYS A 132 -19.38 -11.98 -7.81
CA LYS A 132 -20.23 -11.03 -7.10
C LYS A 132 -20.46 -9.72 -7.88
N TYR A 133 -19.59 -9.39 -8.83
CA TYR A 133 -19.63 -8.12 -9.56
C TYR A 133 -20.00 -8.27 -11.05
N ASN A 134 -19.97 -9.48 -11.62
CA ASN A 134 -20.42 -9.75 -12.99
C ASN A 134 -21.77 -10.48 -13.08
N GLY A 135 -22.42 -10.77 -11.94
CA GLY A 135 -23.81 -11.23 -11.94
C GLY A 135 -24.04 -12.53 -12.70
N ARG A 136 -23.71 -13.66 -12.04
CA ARG A 136 -24.48 -14.89 -12.16
C ARG A 136 -24.76 -15.41 -10.77
#